data_AF-A0A2E6TG05-F1
#
_entry.id   AF-A0A2E6TG05-F1
#
_cell.length_a   1.000
_cell.length_b   1.000
_cell.length_c   1.000
_cell.angle_alpha   90.00
_cell.angle_beta   90.00
_cell.angle_gamma   90.00
#
_symmetry.space_group_name_H-M   'P 1'
#
loop_
_entity.id
_entity.type
_entity.pdbx_description
1 polymer ?
#
loop_
_entity_poly.entity_id
_entity_poly.type
_entity_poly.pdbx_seq_one_letter_code
_entity_poly.pdbx_strand_id
1 'polypeptide(L)'
;MPFSTAIRMLLERLTITIRRKITGMAVDDTLKVRFTVGLDGIITTFAVVAGAAGASLSAGIVLILGSANLIADGLAMAFGEFLSGKAEREFHAAERERETWEFENHPEGKKRAVGTLRRKRSFPGRCRESRRGIRQKKDFIVDVMMVEELGLFEADDSPLGNAVATFLSFNTLASSP
;
A
#
# COMPACT_ATOMS: atom_id res chain seq x y z
N MET A 1 -4.25 32.27 -37.40
CA MET A 1 -4.68 31.02 -36.75
C MET A 1 -4.37 30.97 -35.23
N PRO A 2 -4.81 31.93 -34.37
CA PRO A 2 -4.50 31.88 -32.93
C PRO A 2 -5.58 31.22 -32.03
N PHE A 3 -6.79 30.98 -32.55
CA PHE A 3 -7.94 30.52 -31.77
C PHE A 3 -7.87 29.05 -31.34
N SER A 4 -7.26 28.19 -32.17
CA SER A 4 -7.08 26.74 -31.89
C SER A 4 -6.10 26.47 -30.75
N THR A 5 -5.05 27.29 -30.63
CA THR A 5 -4.00 27.12 -29.62
C THR A 5 -4.51 27.47 -28.21
N ALA A 6 -5.36 28.50 -28.09
CA ALA A 6 -5.96 28.90 -26.82
C ALA A 6 -6.90 27.83 -26.26
N ILE A 7 -7.71 27.20 -27.12
CA ILE A 7 -8.61 26.11 -26.72
C ILE A 7 -7.83 24.87 -26.30
N ARG A 8 -6.76 24.51 -27.04
CA ARG A 8 -5.85 23.42 -26.63
C ARG A 8 -5.20 23.68 -25.26
N MET A 9 -4.72 24.90 -25.02
CA MET A 9 -4.15 25.29 -23.72
C MET A 9 -5.17 25.23 -22.59
N LEU A 10 -6.42 25.62 -22.85
CA LEU A 10 -7.49 25.57 -21.86
C LEU A 10 -7.88 24.11 -21.54
N LEU A 11 -7.98 23.26 -22.56
CA LEU A 11 -8.27 21.83 -22.41
C LEU A 11 -7.15 21.10 -21.68
N GLU A 12 -5.88 21.40 -21.97
CA GLU A 12 -4.75 20.82 -21.24
C GLU A 12 -4.76 21.27 -19.77
N ARG A 13 -5.02 22.55 -19.49
CA ARG A 13 -5.11 23.06 -18.11
C ARG A 13 -6.30 22.49 -17.34
N LEU A 14 -7.44 22.32 -17.99
CA LEU A 14 -8.62 21.65 -17.42
C LEU A 14 -8.33 20.18 -17.15
N THR A 15 -7.71 19.47 -18.09
CA THR A 15 -7.34 18.06 -17.95
C THR A 15 -6.35 17.86 -16.79
N ILE A 16 -5.35 18.74 -16.67
CA ILE A 16 -4.37 18.71 -15.57
C ILE A 16 -5.05 19.00 -14.23
N THR A 17 -5.97 19.97 -14.18
CA THR A 17 -6.67 20.34 -12.94
C THR A 17 -7.65 19.25 -12.49
N ILE A 18 -8.39 18.65 -13.43
CA ILE A 18 -9.30 17.54 -13.17
C ILE A 18 -8.52 16.32 -12.70
N ARG A 19 -7.43 15.95 -13.41
CA ARG A 19 -6.55 14.84 -13.01
C ARG A 19 -5.99 15.06 -11.60
N ARG A 20 -5.51 16.27 -11.29
CA ARG A 20 -4.99 16.61 -9.95
C ARG A 20 -6.07 16.54 -8.86
N LYS A 21 -7.32 16.86 -9.18
CA LYS A 21 -8.44 16.82 -8.22
C LYS A 21 -8.97 15.41 -7.99
N ILE A 22 -8.92 14.54 -8.99
CA ILE A 22 -9.24 13.11 -8.87
C ILE A 22 -8.14 12.38 -8.09
N THR A 23 -6.86 12.69 -8.34
CA THR A 23 -5.74 12.14 -7.56
C THR A 23 -5.71 12.68 -6.11
N GLY A 24 -6.24 13.88 -5.86
CA GLY A 24 -6.35 14.47 -4.53
C GLY A 24 -7.55 13.98 -3.70
N MET A 25 -8.49 13.26 -4.30
CA MET A 25 -9.52 12.50 -3.58
C MET A 25 -8.96 11.11 -3.28
N ALA A 26 -7.91 11.06 -2.45
CA ALA A 26 -7.48 9.83 -1.82
C ALA A 26 -8.57 9.45 -0.82
N VAL A 27 -9.53 8.61 -1.25
CA VAL A 27 -10.25 7.76 -0.31
C VAL A 27 -9.17 6.96 0.39
N ASP A 28 -9.01 7.19 1.69
CA ASP A 28 -8.04 6.52 2.55
C ASP A 28 -7.93 5.03 2.16
N ASP A 29 -6.74 4.60 1.72
CA ASP A 29 -6.57 3.26 1.14
C ASP A 29 -6.94 2.18 2.17
N THR A 30 -6.77 2.48 3.46
CA THR A 30 -7.27 1.67 4.57
C THR A 30 -8.79 1.54 4.56
N LEU A 31 -9.53 2.60 4.25
CA LEU A 31 -10.99 2.57 4.12
C LEU A 31 -11.44 1.75 2.91
N LYS A 32 -10.73 1.87 1.77
CA LYS A 32 -11.02 1.05 0.58
C LYS A 32 -10.82 -0.43 0.84
N VAL A 33 -9.71 -0.80 1.48
CA VAL A 33 -9.40 -2.20 1.81
C VAL A 33 -10.45 -2.74 2.78
N ARG A 34 -10.80 -1.99 3.83
CA ARG A 34 -11.80 -2.44 4.83
C ARG A 34 -13.21 -2.63 4.23
N PHE A 35 -13.61 -1.76 3.31
CA PHE A 35 -14.87 -1.93 2.58
C PHE A 35 -14.84 -3.12 1.64
N THR A 36 -13.76 -3.29 0.86
CA THR A 36 -13.64 -4.39 -0.12
C THR A 36 -13.64 -5.74 0.58
N VAL A 37 -12.88 -5.85 1.66
CA VAL A 37 -12.80 -7.05 2.52
C VAL A 37 -14.14 -7.37 3.17
N GLY A 38 -14.85 -6.36 3.69
CA GLY A 38 -16.18 -6.55 4.28
C GLY A 38 -17.26 -6.96 3.26
N LEU A 39 -17.24 -6.38 2.06
CA LEU A 39 -18.21 -6.69 0.99
C LEU A 39 -18.04 -8.13 0.48
N ASP A 40 -16.78 -8.58 0.32
CA ASP A 40 -16.48 -9.93 -0.11
C ASP A 40 -17.02 -10.97 0.89
N GLY A 41 -16.85 -10.72 2.20
CA GLY A 41 -17.40 -11.59 3.26
C GLY A 41 -18.93 -11.66 3.31
N ILE A 42 -19.63 -10.55 3.03
CA ILE A 42 -21.09 -10.55 2.94
C ILE A 42 -21.54 -11.36 1.72
N ILE A 43 -20.88 -11.18 0.57
CA ILE A 43 -21.21 -11.88 -0.67
C ILE A 43 -20.98 -13.40 -0.53
N THR A 44 -19.84 -13.82 0.02
CA THR A 44 -19.53 -15.25 0.19
C THR A 44 -20.50 -15.91 1.18
N THR A 45 -20.78 -15.27 2.31
CA THR A 45 -21.74 -15.78 3.31
C THR A 45 -23.15 -15.87 2.73
N PHE A 46 -23.60 -14.86 1.99
CA PHE A 46 -24.91 -14.88 1.31
C PHE A 46 -24.99 -16.01 0.27
N ALA A 47 -23.94 -16.22 -0.53
CA ALA A 47 -23.89 -17.31 -1.50
C ALA A 47 -23.98 -18.69 -0.85
N VAL A 48 -23.27 -18.91 0.27
CA VAL A 48 -23.33 -20.17 1.03
C VAL A 48 -24.72 -20.41 1.61
N VAL A 49 -25.32 -19.39 2.25
CA VAL A 49 -26.66 -19.49 2.85
C VAL A 49 -27.73 -19.71 1.77
N ALA A 50 -27.67 -18.98 0.64
CA ALA A 50 -28.60 -19.14 -0.47
C ALA A 50 -28.48 -20.53 -1.12
N GLY A 51 -27.27 -21.06 -1.30
CA GLY A 51 -27.04 -22.41 -1.82
C GLY A 51 -27.57 -23.50 -0.88
N ALA A 52 -27.32 -23.36 0.42
CA ALA A 52 -27.78 -24.32 1.42
C ALA A 52 -29.31 -24.29 1.58
N ALA A 53 -29.93 -23.11 1.50
CA ALA A 53 -31.39 -22.96 1.47
C ALA A 53 -32.01 -23.56 0.20
N GLY A 54 -31.40 -23.33 -0.97
CA GLY A 54 -31.83 -23.94 -2.24
C GLY A 54 -31.76 -25.47 -2.24
N ALA A 55 -30.82 -26.05 -1.49
CA ALA A 55 -30.68 -27.49 -1.30
C ALA A 55 -31.58 -28.07 -0.18
N SER A 56 -32.47 -27.26 0.42
CA SER A 56 -33.39 -27.66 1.50
C SER A 56 -32.69 -28.27 2.73
N LEU A 57 -31.48 -27.79 3.05
CA LEU A 57 -30.76 -28.24 4.26
C LEU A 57 -31.45 -27.71 5.52
N SER A 58 -31.35 -28.47 6.62
CA SER A 58 -31.84 -28.01 7.91
C SER A 58 -31.09 -26.76 8.39
N ALA A 59 -31.79 -25.87 9.09
CA ALA A 59 -31.23 -24.61 9.58
C ALA A 59 -29.94 -24.80 10.40
N GLY A 60 -29.82 -25.92 11.13
CA GLY A 60 -28.60 -26.25 11.87
C GLY A 60 -27.38 -26.49 10.97
N ILE A 61 -27.57 -27.13 9.81
CA ILE A 61 -26.48 -27.39 8.86
C ILE A 61 -26.08 -26.08 8.15
N VAL A 62 -27.06 -25.23 7.82
CA VAL A 62 -26.80 -23.90 7.24
C VAL A 62 -25.95 -23.03 8.18
N LEU A 63 -26.26 -23.03 9.48
CA LEU A 63 -25.49 -22.29 10.48
C LEU A 63 -24.04 -22.80 10.60
N ILE A 64 -23.84 -24.12 10.60
CA ILE A 64 -22.50 -24.72 10.68
C ILE A 64 -21.70 -24.39 9.42
N LEU A 65 -22.28 -24.54 8.22
CA LEU A 65 -21.64 -24.22 6.94
C LEU A 65 -21.29 -22.73 6.83
N GLY A 66 -22.22 -21.84 7.16
CA GLY A 66 -21.98 -20.40 7.12
C GLY A 66 -20.88 -19.96 8.09
N SER A 67 -20.91 -20.48 9.33
CA SER A 67 -19.91 -20.17 10.34
C SER A 67 -18.51 -20.69 9.96
N ALA A 68 -18.44 -21.91 9.42
CA ALA A 68 -17.19 -22.50 8.96
C ALA A 68 -16.58 -21.73 7.79
N ASN A 69 -17.41 -21.31 6.82
CA ASN A 69 -16.96 -20.53 5.67
C ASN A 69 -16.45 -19.15 6.09
N LEU A 70 -17.16 -18.49 7.01
CA LEU A 70 -16.79 -17.16 7.50
C LEU A 70 -15.44 -17.18 8.25
N ILE A 71 -15.19 -18.21 9.06
CA ILE A 71 -13.89 -18.40 9.72
C ILE A 71 -12.79 -18.68 8.69
N ALA A 72 -13.06 -19.52 7.69
CA ALA A 72 -12.10 -19.87 6.65
C ALA A 72 -11.69 -18.64 5.82
N ASP A 73 -12.67 -17.84 5.38
CA ASP A 73 -12.44 -16.61 4.62
C ASP A 73 -11.68 -15.58 5.46
N GLY A 74 -12.08 -15.39 6.73
CA GLY A 74 -11.39 -14.48 7.63
C GLY A 74 -9.92 -14.85 7.86
N LEU A 75 -9.64 -16.15 8.05
CA LEU A 75 -8.27 -16.65 8.18
C LEU A 75 -7.47 -16.44 6.89
N ALA A 76 -8.05 -16.73 5.72
CA ALA A 76 -7.39 -16.55 4.43
C ALA A 76 -6.96 -15.08 4.23
N MET A 77 -7.85 -14.13 4.54
CA MET A 77 -7.53 -12.69 4.46
C MET A 77 -6.47 -12.27 5.48
N ALA A 78 -6.54 -12.77 6.71
CA ALA A 78 -5.54 -12.49 7.73
C ALA A 78 -4.14 -13.01 7.33
N PHE A 79 -4.06 -14.23 6.80
CA PHE A 79 -2.82 -14.78 6.27
C PHE A 79 -2.31 -13.99 5.07
N GLY A 80 -3.21 -13.55 4.18
CA GLY A 80 -2.87 -12.69 3.05
C GLY A 80 -2.23 -11.37 3.49
N GLU A 81 -2.85 -10.68 4.44
CA GLU A 81 -2.34 -9.42 5.01
C GLU A 81 -0.98 -9.63 5.72
N PHE A 82 -0.86 -10.70 6.51
CA PHE A 82 0.39 -11.04 7.18
C PHE A 82 1.52 -11.30 6.19
N LEU A 83 1.25 -12.12 5.16
CA LEU A 83 2.25 -12.49 4.17
C LEU A 83 2.63 -11.29 3.30
N SER A 84 1.66 -10.45 2.95
CA SER A 84 1.89 -9.18 2.24
C SER A 84 2.80 -8.26 3.05
N GLY A 85 2.46 -7.97 4.31
CA GLY A 85 3.28 -7.12 5.17
C GLY A 85 4.66 -7.71 5.47
N LYS A 86 4.78 -9.03 5.58
CA LYS A 86 6.07 -9.71 5.72
C LYS A 86 6.92 -9.56 4.45
N ALA A 87 6.33 -9.82 3.28
CA ALA A 87 7.02 -9.70 2.00
C ALA A 87 7.48 -8.27 1.73
N GLU A 88 6.65 -7.27 2.05
CA GLU A 88 7.01 -5.85 1.92
C GLU A 88 8.20 -5.49 2.83
N ARG A 89 8.20 -5.97 4.07
CA ARG A 89 9.34 -5.76 4.99
C ARG A 89 10.63 -6.42 4.51
N GLU A 90 10.55 -7.67 4.05
CA GLU A 90 11.70 -8.38 3.50
C GLU A 90 12.22 -7.70 2.23
N PHE A 91 11.32 -7.26 1.35
CA PHE A 91 11.65 -6.50 0.15
C PHE A 91 12.33 -5.17 0.48
N HIS A 92 11.79 -4.40 1.43
CA HIS A 92 12.37 -3.14 1.89
C HIS A 92 13.78 -3.35 2.48
N ALA A 93 13.97 -4.40 3.28
CA ALA A 93 15.28 -4.73 3.86
C ALA A 93 16.30 -5.11 2.78
N ALA A 94 15.90 -5.96 1.82
CA ALA A 94 16.75 -6.39 0.72
C ALA A 94 17.17 -5.20 -0.17
N GLU A 95 16.24 -4.32 -0.51
CA GLU A 95 16.54 -3.16 -1.36
C GLU A 95 17.41 -2.13 -0.61
N ARG A 96 17.22 -1.98 0.70
CA ARG A 96 18.11 -1.15 1.54
C ARG A 96 19.54 -1.69 1.58
N GLU A 97 19.71 -3.00 1.68
CA GLU A 97 21.03 -3.65 1.62
C GLU A 97 21.68 -3.44 0.25
N ARG A 98 20.91 -3.60 -0.83
CA ARG A 98 21.37 -3.36 -2.20
C ARG A 98 21.82 -1.91 -2.40
N GLU A 99 21.01 -0.93 -1.97
CA GLU A 99 21.37 0.49 -2.05
C GLU A 99 22.64 0.82 -1.25
N THR A 100 22.75 0.22 -0.06
CA THR A 100 23.92 0.34 0.80
C THR A 100 25.19 -0.19 0.12
N TRP A 101 25.07 -1.31 -0.62
CA TRP A 101 26.15 -1.90 -1.39
C TRP A 101 26.49 -1.06 -2.65
N GLU A 102 25.49 -0.59 -3.38
CA GLU A 102 25.70 0.26 -4.57
C GLU A 102 26.37 1.60 -4.19
N PHE A 103 26.05 2.16 -3.02
CA PHE A 103 26.69 3.36 -2.51
C PHE A 103 28.20 3.17 -2.26
N GLU A 104 28.62 2.00 -1.81
CA GLU A 104 30.04 1.69 -1.53
C GLU A 104 30.81 1.29 -2.80
N ASN A 105 30.18 0.50 -3.67
CA ASN A 105 30.85 -0.12 -4.82
C ASN A 105 30.70 0.69 -6.12
N HIS A 106 29.67 1.52 -6.25
CA HIS A 106 29.37 2.31 -7.45
C HIS A 106 29.16 3.82 -7.16
N PRO A 107 30.15 4.51 -6.56
CA PRO A 107 29.99 5.88 -6.10
C PRO A 107 29.72 6.90 -7.23
N GLU A 108 30.22 6.64 -8.43
CA GLU A 108 30.01 7.54 -9.59
C GLU A 108 28.55 7.54 -10.07
N GLY A 109 27.86 6.40 -9.99
CA GLY A 109 26.44 6.30 -10.30
C GLY A 109 25.59 7.06 -9.28
N LYS A 110 25.84 6.86 -7.99
CA LYS A 110 25.09 7.53 -6.92
C LYS A 110 25.33 9.04 -6.90
N LYS A 111 26.54 9.53 -7.21
CA LYS A 111 26.81 10.98 -7.37
C LYS A 111 25.91 11.62 -8.44
N ARG A 112 25.64 10.92 -9.55
CA ARG A 112 24.74 11.39 -10.62
C ARG A 112 23.28 11.37 -10.17
N ALA A 113 22.86 10.32 -9.48
CA ALA A 113 21.51 10.19 -8.93
C ALA A 113 21.22 11.31 -7.90
N VAL A 114 22.11 11.49 -6.91
CA VAL A 114 22.06 12.58 -5.92
C VAL A 114 22.10 13.96 -6.59
N GLY A 115 22.92 14.13 -7.63
CA GLY A 115 22.97 15.37 -8.41
C GLY A 115 21.66 15.69 -9.12
N THR A 116 20.97 14.65 -9.62
CA THR A 116 19.66 14.77 -10.29
C THR A 116 18.56 15.10 -9.28
N LEU A 117 18.54 14.43 -8.13
CA LEU A 117 17.62 14.72 -7.03
C LEU A 117 17.78 16.16 -6.50
N ARG A 118 19.02 16.63 -6.35
CA ARG A 118 19.31 18.01 -5.94
C ARG A 118 18.80 19.04 -6.96
N ARG A 119 18.82 18.73 -8.26
CA ARG A 119 18.25 19.58 -9.31
C ARG A 119 16.72 19.57 -9.30
N LYS A 120 16.10 18.43 -8.98
CA LYS A 120 14.64 18.25 -8.89
C LYS A 120 14.01 18.81 -7.61
N ARG A 121 14.81 19.42 -6.71
CA ARG A 121 14.38 20.08 -5.45
C ARG A 121 13.89 19.15 -4.33
N SER A 122 14.02 17.82 -4.45
CA SER A 122 13.58 16.85 -3.43
C SER A 122 14.56 16.62 -2.26
N PHE A 123 15.70 17.31 -2.22
CA PHE A 123 16.71 17.03 -1.19
C PHE A 123 16.34 17.65 0.16
N PRO A 124 16.21 16.87 1.26
CA PRO A 124 15.98 17.45 2.57
C PRO A 124 17.20 18.28 2.99
N GLY A 125 16.96 19.50 3.48
CA GLY A 125 18.01 20.48 3.82
C GLY A 125 19.05 20.00 4.84
N ARG A 126 18.74 18.93 5.61
CA ARG A 126 19.62 18.32 6.62
C ARG A 126 20.95 17.79 6.08
N CYS A 127 21.02 17.40 4.79
CA CYS A 127 22.28 16.93 4.19
C CYS A 127 23.32 18.06 4.02
N ARG A 128 22.87 19.32 4.01
CA ARG A 128 23.73 20.50 3.80
C ARG A 128 24.52 20.88 5.07
N GLU A 129 24.05 20.44 6.22
CA GLU A 129 24.50 20.94 7.54
C GLU A 129 25.21 19.86 8.38
N SER A 130 25.08 18.58 8.03
CA SER A 130 25.73 17.50 8.77
C SER A 130 27.23 17.37 8.39
N ARG A 131 28.08 18.09 9.13
CA ARG A 131 29.54 17.91 9.21
C ARG A 131 29.95 16.76 10.13
N ARG A 132 29.02 15.97 10.68
CA ARG A 132 29.32 14.92 11.68
C ARG A 132 29.19 13.52 11.06
N GLY A 133 30.29 12.78 11.04
CA GLY A 133 30.37 11.33 10.79
C GLY A 133 29.96 10.86 9.38
N ILE A 134 30.90 10.24 8.66
CA ILE A 134 30.63 9.64 7.33
C ILE A 134 29.48 8.61 7.39
N ARG A 135 29.36 7.88 8.51
CA ARG A 135 28.32 6.85 8.72
C ARG A 135 26.91 7.42 8.78
N GLN A 136 26.70 8.50 9.53
CA GLN A 136 25.38 9.18 9.62
C GLN A 136 24.96 9.80 8.28
N LYS A 137 25.93 10.23 7.47
CA LYS A 137 25.65 10.78 6.14
C LYS A 137 25.29 9.68 5.14
N LYS A 138 25.87 8.49 5.27
CA LYS A 138 25.55 7.33 4.42
C LYS A 138 24.12 6.87 4.63
N ASP A 139 23.75 6.57 5.87
CA ASP A 139 22.42 6.06 6.21
C ASP A 139 21.33 7.03 5.74
N PHE A 140 21.51 8.33 6.02
CA PHE A 140 20.59 9.37 5.54
C PHE A 140 20.47 9.45 4.01
N ILE A 141 21.56 9.26 3.27
CA ILE A 141 21.49 9.27 1.80
C ILE A 141 20.74 8.03 1.32
N VAL A 142 21.04 6.85 1.86
CA VAL A 142 20.32 5.62 1.52
C VAL A 142 18.83 5.77 1.79
N ASP A 143 18.43 6.32 2.95
CA ASP A 143 17.02 6.52 3.29
C ASP A 143 16.33 7.51 2.31
N VAL A 144 17.03 8.58 1.89
CA VAL A 144 16.52 9.49 0.85
C VAL A 144 16.37 8.79 -0.50
N MET A 145 17.30 7.89 -0.87
CA MET A 145 17.23 7.15 -2.12
C MET A 145 16.12 6.10 -2.10
N MET A 146 15.92 5.41 -0.97
CA MET A 146 14.79 4.48 -0.77
C MET A 146 13.45 5.15 -1.05
N VAL A 147 13.27 6.40 -0.59
CA VAL A 147 12.02 7.15 -0.83
C VAL A 147 11.95 7.74 -2.23
N GLU A 148 13.01 8.40 -2.71
CA GLU A 148 12.94 9.20 -3.94
C GLU A 148 13.22 8.42 -5.23
N GLU A 149 14.05 7.38 -5.17
CA GLU A 149 14.36 6.53 -6.32
C GLU A 149 13.40 5.35 -6.41
N LEU A 150 13.11 4.71 -5.27
CA LEU A 150 12.34 3.47 -5.21
C LEU A 150 10.88 3.67 -4.78
N GLY A 151 10.54 4.84 -4.20
CA GLY A 151 9.20 5.10 -3.69
C GLY A 151 8.85 4.29 -2.44
N LEU A 152 9.85 3.71 -1.76
CA LEU A 152 9.68 2.86 -0.60
C LEU A 152 9.72 3.71 0.66
N PHE A 153 8.60 3.70 1.40
CA PHE A 153 8.48 4.31 2.71
C PHE A 153 8.68 3.25 3.79
N GLU A 154 9.25 3.64 4.93
CA GLU A 154 9.32 2.74 6.08
C GLU A 154 7.91 2.45 6.59
N ALA A 155 7.49 1.19 6.45
CA ALA A 155 6.25 0.69 7.04
C ALA A 155 6.52 0.31 8.50
N ASP A 156 6.09 1.15 9.44
CA ASP A 156 6.24 0.94 10.89
C ASP A 156 5.23 -0.08 11.46
N ASP A 157 4.33 -0.60 10.64
CA ASP A 157 3.22 -1.42 11.08
C ASP A 157 3.58 -2.90 11.25
N SER A 158 3.21 -3.49 12.39
CA SER A 158 3.43 -4.91 12.66
C SER A 158 2.52 -5.79 11.77
N PRO A 159 3.06 -6.70 10.93
CA PRO A 159 2.27 -7.55 10.04
C PRO A 159 1.28 -8.43 10.80
N LEU A 160 1.69 -8.89 11.99
CA LEU A 160 0.84 -9.70 12.86
C LEU A 160 -0.34 -8.88 13.42
N GLY A 161 -0.09 -7.63 13.82
CA GLY A 161 -1.13 -6.73 14.33
C GLY A 161 -2.17 -6.39 13.25
N ASN A 162 -1.72 -6.09 12.04
CA ASN A 162 -2.60 -5.80 10.90
C ASN A 162 -3.44 -7.03 10.52
N ALA A 163 -2.83 -8.22 10.47
CA ALA A 163 -3.55 -9.46 10.19
C ALA A 163 -4.65 -9.76 11.22
N VAL A 164 -4.36 -9.58 12.52
CA VAL A 164 -5.35 -9.77 13.59
C VAL A 164 -6.46 -8.72 13.52
N ALA A 165 -6.13 -7.46 13.26
CA ALA A 165 -7.11 -6.39 13.10
C ALA A 165 -8.05 -6.64 11.90
N THR A 166 -7.51 -7.12 10.78
CA THR A 166 -8.28 -7.51 9.59
C THR A 166 -9.19 -8.69 9.89
N PHE A 167 -8.69 -9.73 10.56
CA PHE A 167 -9.49 -10.89 10.97
C PHE A 167 -10.70 -10.49 11.84
N LEU A 168 -10.46 -9.68 12.88
CA LEU A 168 -11.50 -9.24 13.81
C LEU A 168 -12.52 -8.32 13.13
N SER A 169 -12.04 -7.42 12.25
CA SER A 169 -12.92 -6.54 11.47
C SER A 169 -13.82 -7.34 10.53
N PHE A 170 -13.26 -8.34 9.84
CA PHE A 170 -14.02 -9.21 8.95
C PHE A 170 -15.09 -10.01 9.69
N ASN A 171 -14.73 -10.68 10.80
CA ASN A 171 -15.66 -11.50 11.55
C ASN A 171 -16.79 -10.68 12.20
N THR A 172 -16.52 -9.46 12.66
CA THR A 172 -17.54 -8.60 13.28
C THR A 172 -18.51 -8.01 12.25
N LEU A 173 -18.04 -7.64 11.06
CA LEU A 173 -18.90 -7.14 9.98
C LEU A 173 -19.71 -8.28 9.33
N ALA A 174 -19.09 -9.43 9.07
CA ALA A 174 -19.75 -10.55 8.42
C ALA A 174 -20.75 -11.30 9.31
N SER A 175 -20.66 -11.15 10.65
CA SER A 175 -21.60 -11.77 11.60
C SER A 175 -22.92 -11.01 11.79
N SER A 176 -23.04 -9.80 11.24
CA SER A 176 -24.30 -9.04 11.19
C SER A 176 -24.84 -9.04 9.76
N PRO A 177 -25.45 -10.14 9.28
CA PRO A 177 -26.09 -10.18 7.97
C PRO A 177 -27.26 -9.19 7.85
#